data_AF-A0A6I8TTH8-F1
#
_entry.id   AF-A0A6I8TTH8-F1
#
_cell.length_a   1.000
_cell.length_b   1.000
_cell.length_c   1.000
_cell.angle_alpha   90.00
_cell.angle_beta   90.00
_cell.angle_gamma   90.00
#
_symmetry.space_group_name_H-M   'P 1'
#
loop_
_entity.id
_entity.type
_entity.pdbx_description
1 polymer ?
#
loop_
_entity_poly.entity_id
_entity_poly.type
_entity_poly.pdbx_seq_one_letter_code
_entity_poly.pdbx_strand_id
1 'polypeptide(L)'
;MVDYLENMTEEEFKRHKEALAAMKLEKPKRLSSQFTKFLNEIALQQYHFNRAQVEVAFLQTLTKQQIVDYYKEYIVKDASLRRSLSIHVVSTAEGGAGHKDAPADVAKQSTDDASTQKDFVKVGDLAGSKSTRALYPMVQPYIDIKPKGSKCKL
;
A
#
# COMPACT_ATOMS: atom_id res chain seq x y z
N MET A 1 3.82 -14.83 -10.73
CA MET A 1 2.99 -13.60 -10.68
C MET A 1 3.29 -12.66 -11.84
N VAL A 2 4.56 -12.38 -12.14
CA VAL A 2 4.93 -11.63 -13.36
C VAL A 2 4.35 -12.29 -14.61
N ASP A 3 4.54 -13.61 -14.74
CA ASP A 3 4.04 -14.38 -15.89
C ASP A 3 2.51 -14.32 -16.03
N TYR A 4 1.79 -14.23 -14.90
CA TYR A 4 0.34 -14.07 -14.92
C TYR A 4 -0.08 -12.71 -15.49
N LEU A 5 0.61 -11.63 -15.09
CA LEU A 5 0.32 -10.29 -15.60
C LEU A 5 0.69 -10.13 -17.08
N GLU A 6 1.75 -10.78 -17.53
CA GLU A 6 2.18 -10.73 -18.94
C GLU A 6 1.22 -11.52 -19.84
N ASN A 7 0.85 -12.74 -19.41
CA ASN A 7 0.01 -13.65 -20.19
C ASN A 7 -1.50 -13.35 -20.10
N MET A 8 -1.92 -12.45 -19.20
CA MET A 8 -3.30 -11.99 -19.12
C MET A 8 -3.76 -11.36 -20.44
N THR A 9 -4.97 -11.71 -20.87
CA THR A 9 -5.56 -11.14 -22.09
C THR A 9 -5.94 -9.67 -21.90
N GLU A 10 -6.00 -8.91 -23.00
CA GLU A 10 -6.43 -7.51 -22.94
C GLU A 10 -7.89 -7.37 -22.45
N GLU A 11 -8.72 -8.37 -22.73
CA GLU A 11 -10.12 -8.43 -22.29
C GLU A 11 -10.22 -8.59 -20.76
N GLU A 12 -9.44 -9.51 -20.18
CA GLU A 12 -9.37 -9.68 -18.72
C GLU A 12 -8.82 -8.42 -18.05
N PHE A 13 -7.79 -7.80 -18.62
CA PHE A 13 -7.24 -6.54 -18.09
C PHE A 13 -8.29 -5.42 -18.08
N LYS A 14 -9.04 -5.26 -19.18
CA LYS A 14 -10.15 -4.30 -19.27
C LYS A 14 -11.23 -4.60 -18.23
N ARG A 15 -11.61 -5.87 -18.06
CA ARG A 15 -12.59 -6.28 -17.05
C ARG A 15 -12.13 -5.93 -15.63
N HIS A 16 -10.85 -6.13 -15.30
CA HIS A 16 -10.29 -5.71 -14.01
C HIS A 16 -10.32 -4.18 -13.83
N LYS A 17 -9.98 -3.41 -14.87
CA LYS A 17 -10.08 -1.94 -14.86
C LYS A 17 -11.51 -1.46 -14.64
N GLU A 18 -12.47 -2.05 -15.34
CA GLU A 18 -13.90 -1.71 -15.22
C GLU A 18 -14.44 -2.04 -13.83
N ALA A 19 -14.11 -3.21 -13.30
CA ALA A 19 -14.49 -3.60 -11.94
C ALA A 19 -13.95 -2.61 -10.90
N LEU A 20 -12.67 -2.23 -11.00
CA LEU A 20 -12.06 -1.26 -10.09
C LEU A 20 -12.69 0.14 -10.24
N ALA A 21 -13.00 0.56 -11.48
CA ALA A 21 -13.69 1.82 -11.74
C ALA A 21 -15.09 1.86 -11.10
N ALA A 22 -15.86 0.78 -11.24
CA ALA A 22 -17.19 0.65 -10.63
C ALA A 22 -17.11 0.71 -9.10
N MET A 23 -16.14 0.01 -8.50
CA MET A 23 -15.91 0.06 -7.05
C MET A 23 -15.55 1.47 -6.55
N LYS A 24 -14.69 2.19 -7.28
CA LYS A 24 -14.30 3.57 -6.92
C LYS A 24 -15.46 4.55 -7.04
N LEU A 25 -16.30 4.41 -8.07
CA LEU A 25 -17.45 5.28 -8.32
C LEU A 25 -18.70 4.91 -7.52
N GLU A 26 -18.67 3.85 -6.72
CA GLU A 26 -19.82 3.45 -5.92
C GLU A 26 -20.24 4.59 -4.97
N LYS A 27 -21.49 5.04 -5.14
CA LYS A 27 -22.07 6.09 -4.33
C LYS A 27 -22.29 5.57 -2.90
N PRO A 28 -21.96 6.37 -1.87
CA PRO A 28 -22.23 5.99 -0.49
C PRO A 28 -23.74 5.79 -0.28
N LYS A 29 -24.14 4.63 0.23
CA LYS A 29 -25.54 4.28 0.50
C LYS A 29 -26.09 4.90 1.79
N ARG A 30 -25.20 5.44 2.63
CA ARG A 30 -25.51 6.05 3.93
C ARG A 30 -24.78 7.37 4.08
N LEU A 31 -25.42 8.31 4.78
CA LEU A 31 -24.83 9.61 5.10
C LEU A 31 -23.53 9.46 5.89
N SER A 32 -23.47 8.52 6.84
CA SER A 32 -22.26 8.25 7.62
C SER A 32 -21.07 7.85 6.74
N SER A 33 -21.29 7.04 5.70
CA SER A 33 -20.24 6.67 4.74
C SER A 33 -19.75 7.86 3.92
N GLN A 34 -20.66 8.76 3.52
CA GLN A 34 -20.28 9.99 2.83
C GLN A 34 -19.49 10.93 3.75
N PHE A 35 -19.94 11.07 5.00
CA PHE A 35 -19.27 11.85 6.03
C PHE A 35 -17.85 11.34 6.28
N THR A 36 -17.66 10.03 6.48
CA THR A 36 -16.32 9.43 6.65
C THR A 36 -15.42 9.70 5.44
N LYS A 37 -15.94 9.60 4.21
CA LYS A 37 -15.17 9.91 3.00
C LYS A 37 -14.63 11.35 3.02
N PHE A 38 -15.47 12.33 3.33
CA PHE A 38 -15.03 13.73 3.40
C PHE A 38 -14.14 14.02 4.60
N LEU A 39 -14.43 13.41 5.75
CA LEU A 39 -13.62 13.59 6.94
C LEU A 39 -12.20 13.06 6.73
N ASN A 40 -12.01 11.96 6.00
CA ASN A 40 -10.69 11.46 5.65
C ASN A 40 -9.89 12.44 4.78
N GLU A 41 -10.53 13.05 3.77
CA GLU A 41 -9.89 14.07 2.93
C GLU A 41 -9.47 15.31 3.74
N ILE A 42 -10.28 15.71 4.73
CA ILE A 42 -9.98 16.82 5.64
C ILE A 42 -8.86 16.44 6.62
N ALA A 43 -8.93 15.28 7.25
CA ALA A 43 -7.98 14.80 8.25
C ALA A 43 -6.58 14.60 7.65
N LEU A 44 -6.50 14.15 6.39
CA LEU A 44 -5.25 14.01 5.65
C LEU A 44 -4.79 15.31 4.99
N GLN A 45 -5.57 16.40 5.10
CA GLN A 45 -5.30 17.71 4.47
C GLN A 45 -5.13 17.63 2.94
N GLN A 46 -5.74 16.63 2.31
CA GLN A 46 -5.64 16.43 0.86
C GLN A 46 -6.76 17.19 0.13
N TYR A 47 -7.93 17.35 0.74
CA TYR A 47 -9.08 18.10 0.21
C TYR A 47 -9.50 17.69 -1.22
N HIS A 48 -9.26 16.44 -1.61
CA HIS A 48 -9.60 15.96 -2.94
C HIS A 48 -11.01 15.35 -2.97
N PHE A 49 -12.03 16.18 -2.80
CA PHE A 49 -13.41 15.69 -2.64
C PHE A 49 -14.00 15.00 -3.89
N ASN A 50 -13.45 15.26 -5.07
CA ASN A 50 -13.82 14.63 -6.34
C ASN A 50 -12.81 13.53 -6.78
N ARG A 51 -12.06 12.97 -5.82
CA ARG A 51 -10.98 12.00 -6.06
C ARG A 51 -11.41 10.81 -6.91
N ALA A 52 -12.57 10.21 -6.61
CA ALA A 52 -13.03 9.01 -7.29
C ALA A 52 -13.16 9.23 -8.81
N GLN A 53 -13.70 10.37 -9.23
CA GLN A 53 -13.90 10.72 -10.62
C GLN A 53 -12.57 10.97 -11.34
N VAL A 54 -11.67 11.72 -10.70
CA VAL A 54 -10.34 12.03 -11.27
C VAL A 54 -9.47 10.77 -11.38
N GLU A 55 -9.44 9.94 -10.33
CA GLU A 55 -8.67 8.69 -10.33
C GLU A 55 -9.22 7.68 -11.35
N VAL A 56 -10.54 7.60 -11.55
CA VAL A 56 -11.12 6.70 -12.55
C VAL A 56 -10.86 7.19 -13.97
N ALA A 57 -10.91 8.50 -14.22
CA ALA A 57 -10.53 9.07 -15.51
C ALA A 57 -9.06 8.73 -15.85
N PHE A 58 -8.15 8.80 -14.86
CA PHE A 58 -6.77 8.39 -15.05
C PHE A 58 -6.61 6.86 -15.18
N LEU A 59 -7.34 6.07 -14.40
CA LEU A 59 -7.33 4.60 -14.49
C LEU A 59 -7.66 4.13 -15.91
N GLN A 60 -8.57 4.81 -16.61
CA GLN A 60 -8.95 4.47 -17.98
C GLN A 60 -7.79 4.61 -18.97
N THR A 61 -6.82 5.51 -18.74
CA THR A 61 -5.66 5.71 -19.63
C THR A 61 -4.53 4.69 -19.39
N LEU A 62 -4.56 3.95 -18.28
CA LEU A 62 -3.50 2.98 -17.95
C LEU A 62 -3.49 1.79 -18.89
N THR A 63 -2.29 1.37 -19.27
CA THR A 63 -2.03 0.21 -20.14
C THR A 63 -1.55 -0.99 -19.32
N LYS A 64 -1.74 -2.22 -19.86
CA LYS A 64 -1.23 -3.45 -19.22
C LYS A 64 0.28 -3.38 -19.00
N GLN A 65 1.02 -2.88 -19.98
CA GLN A 65 2.48 -2.79 -19.92
C GLN A 65 2.95 -1.92 -18.75
N GLN A 66 2.32 -0.75 -18.51
CA GLN A 66 2.67 0.11 -17.37
C GLN A 66 2.49 -0.59 -16.02
N ILE A 67 1.51 -1.47 -15.89
CA ILE A 67 1.29 -2.26 -14.66
C ILE A 67 2.36 -3.34 -14.50
N VAL A 68 2.75 -4.01 -15.59
CA VAL A 68 3.84 -5.00 -15.60
C VAL A 68 5.16 -4.31 -15.21
N ASP A 69 5.47 -3.17 -15.81
CA ASP A 69 6.69 -2.41 -15.54
C ASP A 69 6.73 -1.95 -14.08
N TYR A 70 5.61 -1.41 -13.57
CA TYR A 70 5.48 -1.04 -12.16
C TYR A 70 5.72 -2.24 -11.22
N TYR A 71 5.15 -3.40 -11.54
CA TYR A 71 5.35 -4.61 -10.73
C TYR A 71 6.82 -5.06 -10.72
N LYS A 72 7.48 -5.03 -11.89
CA LYS A 72 8.90 -5.38 -12.04
C LYS A 72 9.83 -4.40 -11.33
N GLU A 73 9.48 -3.12 -11.29
CA GLU A 73 10.33 -2.07 -10.71
C GLU A 73 10.21 -1.96 -9.17
N TYR A 74 9.01 -2.18 -8.61
CA TYR A 74 8.75 -1.91 -7.20
C TYR A 74 8.43 -3.15 -6.35
N ILE A 75 8.01 -4.28 -6.94
CA ILE A 75 7.44 -5.41 -6.19
C ILE A 75 8.27 -6.69 -6.29
N VAL A 76 8.79 -7.03 -7.47
CA VAL A 76 9.58 -8.26 -7.72
C VAL A 76 10.79 -8.36 -6.79
N LYS A 77 11.15 -9.58 -6.36
CA LYS A 77 12.19 -9.84 -5.34
C LYS A 77 13.51 -9.11 -5.61
N ASP A 78 13.90 -9.08 -6.88
CA ASP A 78 15.17 -8.53 -7.35
C ASP A 78 15.06 -7.09 -7.88
N ALA A 79 13.90 -6.46 -7.71
CA ALA A 79 13.69 -5.09 -8.15
C ALA A 79 14.52 -4.09 -7.35
N SER A 80 15.08 -3.10 -8.04
CA SER A 80 16.00 -2.11 -7.47
C SER A 80 15.31 -1.13 -6.50
N LEU A 81 14.05 -0.78 -6.77
CA LEU A 81 13.28 0.18 -5.95
C LEU A 81 12.35 -0.51 -4.94
N ARG A 82 12.48 -1.82 -4.76
CA ARG A 82 11.66 -2.57 -3.82
C ARG A 82 11.90 -2.13 -2.38
N ARG A 83 10.82 -1.79 -1.69
CA ARG A 83 10.81 -1.50 -0.25
C ARG A 83 9.85 -2.48 0.42
N SER A 84 10.36 -3.36 1.29
CA SER A 84 9.57 -4.38 1.96
C SER A 84 9.76 -4.32 3.48
N LEU A 85 8.67 -4.52 4.21
CA LEU A 85 8.64 -4.61 5.67
C LEU A 85 7.72 -5.79 6.02
N SER A 86 8.24 -6.74 6.79
CA SER A 86 7.48 -7.89 7.29
C SER A 86 7.41 -7.85 8.81
N ILE A 87 6.23 -8.10 9.36
CA ILE A 87 5.98 -8.16 10.81
C ILE A 87 5.58 -9.60 11.14
N HIS A 88 6.37 -10.25 11.99
CA HIS A 88 6.16 -11.64 12.37
C HIS A 88 5.63 -11.67 13.81
N VAL A 89 4.42 -12.16 13.99
CA VAL A 89 3.81 -12.36 15.33
C VAL A 89 3.88 -13.84 15.65
N VAL A 90 4.61 -14.18 16.72
CA VAL A 90 4.87 -15.57 17.11
C VAL A 90 4.05 -15.90 18.36
N SER A 91 3.30 -17.01 18.30
CA SER A 91 2.51 -17.49 19.44
C SER A 91 3.38 -18.19 20.48
N THR A 92 3.14 -17.88 21.76
CA THR A 92 3.79 -18.50 22.92
C THR A 92 2.90 -19.53 23.63
N ALA A 93 1.73 -19.85 23.07
CA ALA A 93 0.86 -20.89 23.61
C ALA A 93 1.45 -22.29 23.38
N GLU A 94 0.95 -23.31 24.08
CA GLU A 94 1.36 -24.71 23.89
C GLU A 94 1.16 -25.12 22.41
N GLY A 95 2.20 -25.68 21.79
CA GLY A 95 2.24 -25.97 20.35
C GLY A 95 2.51 -24.77 19.43
N GLY A 96 2.70 -23.56 19.98
CA GLY A 96 3.06 -22.36 19.22
C GLY A 96 4.54 -22.30 18.84
N ALA A 97 4.84 -21.66 17.71
CA ALA A 97 6.22 -21.55 17.18
C ALA A 97 7.20 -20.75 18.07
N GLY A 98 6.72 -20.11 19.14
CA GLY A 98 7.52 -19.42 20.15
C GLY A 98 7.46 -20.09 21.53
N HIS A 99 6.88 -21.29 21.63
CA HIS A 99 6.88 -22.07 22.86
C HIS A 99 8.28 -22.62 23.16
N LYS A 100 8.62 -22.79 24.45
CA LYS A 100 9.95 -23.27 24.88
C LYS A 100 10.28 -24.68 24.35
N ASP A 101 9.24 -25.48 24.11
CA ASP A 101 9.33 -26.85 23.60
C ASP A 101 9.17 -26.93 22.08
N ALA A 102 9.05 -25.78 21.39
CA ALA A 102 8.98 -25.76 19.94
C ALA A 102 10.32 -26.30 19.37
N PRO A 103 10.30 -27.27 18.45
CA PRO A 103 11.53 -27.78 17.84
C PRO A 103 12.25 -26.61 17.15
N ALA A 104 13.54 -26.42 17.43
CA ALA A 104 14.36 -25.37 16.85
C ALA A 104 14.43 -25.42 15.29
N ASP A 105 13.98 -26.52 14.68
CA ASP A 105 13.92 -26.72 13.24
C ASP A 105 12.62 -26.25 12.56
N VAL A 106 11.53 -25.96 13.30
CA VAL A 106 10.29 -25.46 12.67
C VAL A 106 10.45 -24.01 12.18
N ALA A 107 11.41 -23.26 12.74
CA ALA A 107 11.75 -21.91 12.28
C ALA A 107 12.55 -21.88 10.95
N LYS A 108 12.95 -23.05 10.41
CA LYS A 108 13.71 -23.17 9.15
C LYS A 108 12.93 -23.80 8.00
N GLN A 109 11.73 -24.32 8.23
CA GLN A 109 10.88 -24.84 7.15
C GLN A 109 9.99 -23.74 6.57
N SER A 110 10.62 -22.74 5.94
CA SER A 110 10.01 -22.11 4.78
C SER A 110 10.28 -23.01 3.59
N THR A 111 9.29 -23.84 3.24
CA THR A 111 9.16 -24.42 1.90
C THR A 111 9.05 -23.27 0.91
N ASP A 112 10.17 -22.92 0.27
CA ASP A 112 10.32 -22.89 -1.21
C ASP A 112 11.59 -22.10 -1.59
N ASP A 113 12.43 -22.79 -2.37
CA ASP A 113 13.55 -22.33 -3.20
C ASP A 113 14.75 -21.60 -2.55
N ALA A 114 15.75 -22.43 -2.27
CA ALA A 114 17.14 -22.09 -2.02
C ALA A 114 17.83 -21.42 -3.22
N SER A 115 17.65 -20.10 -3.43
CA SER A 115 18.57 -19.35 -4.29
C SER A 115 18.68 -17.82 -4.10
N THR A 116 18.01 -17.18 -3.14
CA THR A 116 18.29 -15.74 -2.89
C THR A 116 18.00 -15.35 -1.44
N GLN A 117 18.98 -15.61 -0.59
CA GLN A 117 19.06 -15.09 0.76
C GLN A 117 19.51 -13.62 0.66
N LYS A 118 18.57 -12.71 0.35
CA LYS A 118 18.82 -11.28 0.60
C LYS A 118 18.80 -11.09 2.12
N ASP A 119 19.79 -10.40 2.65
CA ASP A 119 19.95 -10.14 4.07
C ASP A 119 18.76 -9.33 4.60
N PHE A 120 17.84 -9.99 5.32
CA PHE A 120 16.81 -9.30 6.06
C PHE A 120 17.43 -8.62 7.28
N VAL A 121 17.28 -7.30 7.38
CA VAL A 121 17.72 -6.56 8.56
C VAL A 121 16.66 -6.69 9.65
N LYS A 122 16.92 -7.51 10.67
CA LYS A 122 16.06 -7.62 11.84
C LYS A 122 16.07 -6.30 12.62
N VAL A 123 14.90 -5.72 12.81
CA VAL A 123 14.74 -4.50 13.61
C VAL A 123 14.71 -4.88 15.10
N GLY A 124 15.78 -4.56 15.82
CA GLY A 124 15.86 -4.74 17.28
C GLY A 124 15.26 -3.57 18.04
N ASP A 125 15.70 -2.34 17.72
CA ASP A 125 15.15 -1.11 18.26
C ASP A 125 14.36 -0.34 17.18
N LEU A 126 13.08 -0.11 17.47
CA LEU A 126 12.19 0.61 16.58
C LEU A 126 12.53 2.10 16.49
N ALA A 127 12.96 2.73 17.59
CA ALA A 127 13.27 4.16 17.62
C ALA A 127 14.53 4.45 16.79
N GLY A 128 15.61 3.69 17.02
CA GLY A 128 16.84 3.73 16.23
C GLY A 128 16.57 3.46 14.75
N SER A 129 15.78 2.43 14.42
CA SER A 129 15.43 2.14 13.02
C SER A 129 14.60 3.24 12.34
N LYS A 130 13.77 3.98 13.09
CA LYS A 130 13.01 5.12 12.54
C LYS A 130 13.91 6.32 12.29
N SER A 131 14.83 6.61 13.21
CA SER A 131 15.74 7.77 13.13
C SER A 131 16.73 7.70 11.96
N THR A 132 17.10 6.49 11.53
CA THR A 132 18.08 6.27 10.45
C THR A 132 17.48 6.35 9.04
N ARG A 133 16.16 6.48 8.91
CA ARG A 133 15.47 6.49 7.62
C ARG A 133 14.90 7.87 7.31
N ALA A 134 15.01 8.27 6.05
CA ALA A 134 14.37 9.48 5.57
C ALA A 134 12.84 9.36 5.69
N LEU A 135 12.21 10.47 6.10
CA LEU A 135 10.76 10.59 6.09
C LEU A 135 10.31 11.04 4.70
N TYR A 136 9.16 10.54 4.25
CA TYR A 136 8.54 11.02 3.04
C TYR A 136 8.06 12.47 3.22
N PRO A 137 8.07 13.28 2.15
CA PRO A 137 7.49 14.61 2.22
C PRO A 137 5.98 14.51 2.46
N MET A 138 5.42 15.58 3.04
CA MET A 138 3.98 15.71 3.18
C MET A 138 3.34 15.92 1.81
N VAL A 139 2.20 15.24 1.59
CA VAL A 139 1.41 15.38 0.36
C VAL A 139 0.86 16.81 0.28
N GLN A 140 0.92 17.41 -0.90
CA GLN A 140 0.38 18.75 -1.12
C GLN A 140 -1.16 18.70 -1.19
N PRO A 141 -1.87 19.68 -0.60
CA PRO A 141 -3.32 19.76 -0.71
C PRO A 141 -3.78 19.93 -2.16
N TYR A 142 -4.83 19.21 -2.56
CA TYR A 142 -5.43 19.33 -3.90
C TYR A 142 -6.14 20.68 -4.08
N ILE A 143 -6.75 21.19 -3.01
CA ILE A 143 -7.31 22.53 -2.94
C ILE A 143 -6.50 23.32 -1.91
N ASP A 144 -5.87 24.40 -2.35
CA ASP A 144 -5.14 25.30 -1.45
C ASP A 144 -6.13 26.16 -0.65
N ILE A 145 -6.43 25.73 0.57
CA ILE A 145 -7.26 26.49 1.51
C ILE A 145 -6.35 27.45 2.27
N LYS A 146 -6.21 28.67 1.73
CA LYS A 146 -5.50 29.73 2.44
C LYS A 146 -6.25 30.08 3.72
N PRO A 147 -5.61 30.06 4.90
CA PRO A 147 -6.25 30.50 6.13
C PRO A 147 -6.70 31.95 5.97
N LYS A 148 -8.00 32.19 6.13
CA LYS A 148 -8.59 33.52 5.99
C LYS A 148 -8.27 34.33 7.26
N GLY A 149 -7.06 34.89 7.31
CA GLY A 149 -6.70 36.04 8.14
C GLY A 149 -6.20 35.75 9.55
N SER A 150 -4.89 35.92 9.73
CA SER A 150 -4.23 36.33 10.98
C SER A 150 -4.59 37.77 11.40
N LYS A 151 -5.82 38.22 11.14
CA LYS A 151 -6.31 39.52 11.58
C LYS A 151 -7.49 39.31 12.51
N CYS A 152 -7.17 38.86 13.72
CA CYS A 152 -8.01 39.13 14.87
C CYS A 152 -8.02 40.66 15.00
N LYS A 153 -9.07 41.31 14.51
CA LYS A 153 -9.38 42.71 14.85
C LYS A 153 -10.10 42.67 16.19
N LEU A 154 -9.32 42.65 17.26
CA LEU A 154 -9.74 43.08 18.59
C LEU A 154 -8.88 44.28 18.93
#